data_AF-A0A4D7DRH0-F1
#
_entry.id   AF-A0A4D7DRH0-F1
#
_cell.length_a   1.000
_cell.length_b   1.000
_cell.length_c   1.000
_cell.angle_alpha   90.00
_cell.angle_beta   90.00
_cell.angle_gamma   90.00
#
_symmetry.space_group_name_H-M   'P 1'
#
loop_
_entity.id
_entity.type
_entity.pdbx_description
1 polymer ?
#
loop_
_entity_poly.entity_id
_entity_poly.type
_entity_poly.pdbx_seq_one_letter_code
_entity_poly.pdbx_strand_id
1 'polypeptide(L)'
;MKWLWVAIGLLWIAAPAVGANTPCSGKKGGIERCQGDTFICVDGSVSASKKSCVATMGGLGLLGSDGSDMAPTSSGDCSCRGGSYCTGPRGGHYCLKDDGGKSYLKK
;
A
#
# COMPACT_ATOMS: atom_id res chain seq x y z
N MET A 1 45.66 27.14 -25.57
CA MET A 1 44.54 26.22 -25.91
C MET A 1 44.47 25.03 -24.94
N LYS A 2 44.43 25.26 -23.61
CA LYS A 2 44.44 24.17 -22.61
C LYS A 2 43.49 24.39 -21.43
N TRP A 3 42.75 25.50 -21.43
CA TRP A 3 41.89 25.93 -20.32
C TRP A 3 40.40 25.95 -20.69
N LEU A 4 40.03 25.42 -21.86
CA LEU A 4 38.64 25.41 -22.32
C LEU A 4 37.85 24.15 -21.88
N TRP A 5 38.52 23.15 -21.30
CA TRP A 5 37.91 21.87 -20.93
C TRP A 5 37.50 21.76 -19.46
N VAL A 6 37.69 22.82 -18.65
CA VAL A 6 37.35 22.79 -17.22
C VAL A 6 35.93 23.31 -16.94
N ALA A 7 35.30 23.99 -17.89
CA ALA A 7 33.95 24.56 -17.73
C ALA A 7 32.80 23.63 -18.14
N ILE A 8 33.09 22.38 -18.53
CA ILE A 8 32.09 21.32 -18.75
C ILE A 8 32.03 20.44 -17.48
N GLY A 9 32.13 21.08 -16.32
CA GLY A 9 32.00 20.47 -15.01
C GLY A 9 30.60 20.70 -14.47
N LEU A 10 29.88 19.60 -14.24
CA LEU A 10 28.67 19.50 -13.43
C LEU A 10 27.42 20.27 -13.92
N LEU A 11 26.73 19.70 -14.90
CA LEU A 11 25.26 19.74 -14.88
C LEU A 11 24.75 18.39 -14.37
N TRP A 12 24.85 18.19 -13.05
CA TRP A 12 24.20 17.07 -12.37
C TRP A 12 22.70 17.36 -12.33
N ILE A 13 21.95 16.72 -13.23
CA ILE A 13 20.49 16.72 -13.20
C ILE A 13 20.07 15.94 -11.95
N ALA A 14 19.64 16.65 -10.91
CA ALA A 14 18.98 16.05 -9.76
C ALA A 14 17.62 15.51 -10.23
N ALA A 15 17.54 14.21 -10.52
CA ALA A 15 16.25 13.56 -10.76
C ALA A 15 15.42 13.65 -9.46
N PRO A 16 14.19 14.19 -9.49
CA PRO A 16 13.33 14.13 -8.32
C PRO A 16 13.01 12.67 -8.04
N ALA A 17 13.55 12.14 -6.94
CA ALA A 17 13.11 10.86 -6.40
C ALA A 17 11.67 11.01 -5.92
N VAL A 18 10.70 10.81 -6.81
CA VAL A 18 9.30 10.72 -6.42
C VAL A 18 9.16 9.39 -5.68
N GLY A 19 9.36 9.44 -4.36
CA GLY A 19 8.96 8.37 -3.43
C GLY A 19 7.44 8.33 -3.42
N ALA A 20 6.85 7.88 -4.53
CA ALA A 20 5.42 7.90 -4.68
C ALA A 20 4.85 6.87 -3.71
N ASN A 21 3.93 7.32 -2.86
CA ASN A 21 3.05 6.46 -2.06
C ASN A 21 2.10 5.67 -2.98
N THR A 22 2.66 4.97 -3.97
CA THR A 22 1.96 4.14 -4.92
C THR A 22 1.46 2.92 -4.17
N PRO A 23 0.13 2.73 -4.13
CA PRO A 23 -0.43 1.56 -3.49
C PRO A 23 0.11 0.29 -4.16
N CYS A 24 0.38 -0.73 -3.35
CA CYS A 24 0.80 -2.06 -3.80
C CYS A 24 1.97 -2.12 -4.79
N SER A 25 3.03 -1.32 -4.59
CA SER A 25 4.21 -1.31 -5.45
C SER A 25 5.25 -2.42 -5.16
N GLY A 26 6.15 -2.63 -6.11
CA GLY A 26 7.27 -3.57 -5.99
C GLY A 26 6.78 -5.02 -5.84
N LYS A 27 7.24 -5.69 -4.77
CA LYS A 27 6.91 -7.10 -4.51
C LYS A 27 5.43 -7.37 -4.22
N LYS A 28 4.64 -6.33 -3.94
CA LYS A 28 3.20 -6.45 -3.64
C LYS A 28 2.36 -6.80 -4.86
N GLY A 29 2.88 -6.60 -6.08
CA GLY A 29 2.26 -7.07 -7.32
C GLY A 29 1.07 -6.24 -7.84
N GLY A 30 0.85 -5.03 -7.33
CA GLY A 30 -0.28 -4.18 -7.73
C GLY A 30 -1.52 -4.34 -6.85
N ILE A 31 -2.50 -3.48 -7.10
CA ILE A 31 -3.78 -3.49 -6.38
C ILE A 31 -4.60 -4.67 -6.89
N GLU A 32 -5.03 -5.54 -5.98
CA GLU A 32 -5.98 -6.59 -6.30
C GLU A 32 -7.42 -6.07 -6.20
N ARG A 33 -7.76 -5.47 -5.06
CA ARG A 33 -9.10 -4.95 -4.76
C ARG A 33 -9.05 -3.90 -3.65
N CYS A 34 -10.12 -3.12 -3.50
CA CYS A 34 -10.30 -2.28 -2.32
C CYS A 34 -11.12 -3.01 -1.25
N GLN A 35 -10.80 -2.74 0.01
CA GLN A 35 -11.66 -3.01 1.17
C GLN A 35 -11.93 -1.66 1.83
N GLY A 36 -13.05 -1.03 1.45
CA GLY A 36 -13.28 0.40 1.71
C GLY A 36 -12.10 1.25 1.23
N ASP A 37 -11.52 2.05 2.12
CA ASP A 37 -10.36 2.90 1.79
C ASP A 37 -9.01 2.16 1.75
N THR A 38 -8.98 0.89 2.12
CA THR A 38 -7.75 0.08 2.18
C THR A 38 -7.49 -0.62 0.85
N PHE A 39 -6.26 -0.54 0.35
CA PHE A 39 -5.85 -1.31 -0.82
C PHE A 39 -5.39 -2.70 -0.37
N ILE A 40 -6.02 -3.74 -0.90
CA ILE A 40 -5.56 -5.13 -0.81
C ILE A 40 -4.67 -5.40 -2.02
N CYS A 41 -3.46 -5.88 -1.77
CA CYS A 41 -2.47 -6.16 -2.79
C CYS A 41 -2.51 -7.63 -3.23
N VAL A 42 -1.98 -7.93 -4.41
CA VAL A 42 -1.94 -9.29 -4.97
C VAL A 42 -1.20 -10.27 -4.06
N ASP A 43 -0.15 -9.81 -3.37
CA ASP A 43 0.58 -10.59 -2.36
C ASP A 43 -0.22 -10.89 -1.07
N GLY A 44 -1.50 -10.50 -1.01
CA GLY A 44 -2.39 -10.68 0.13
C GLY A 44 -2.18 -9.67 1.26
N SER A 45 -1.28 -8.69 1.10
CA SER A 45 -1.00 -7.68 2.11
C SER A 45 -1.87 -6.42 1.96
N VAL A 46 -1.95 -5.59 2.99
CA VAL A 46 -2.55 -4.25 2.88
C VAL A 46 -1.50 -3.22 2.46
N SER A 47 -1.91 -2.22 1.68
CA SER A 47 -1.01 -1.11 1.33
C SER A 47 -0.87 -0.11 2.49
N ALA A 48 0.36 0.37 2.72
CA ALA A 48 0.64 1.48 3.62
C ALA A 48 0.26 2.86 3.03
N SER A 49 -0.25 2.92 1.79
CA SER A 49 -0.62 4.19 1.15
C SER A 49 -1.77 4.87 1.90
N LYS A 50 -1.61 6.16 2.20
CA LYS A 50 -2.63 7.00 2.85
C LYS A 50 -3.78 7.40 1.93
N LYS A 51 -3.70 7.09 0.64
CA LYS A 51 -4.78 7.37 -0.32
C LYS A 51 -6.02 6.54 0.02
N SER A 52 -7.20 7.02 -0.38
CA SER A 52 -8.42 6.21 -0.39
C SER A 52 -8.41 5.31 -1.62
N CYS A 53 -8.60 4.00 -1.42
CA CYS A 53 -8.64 3.05 -2.52
C CYS A 53 -9.83 3.31 -3.45
N VAL A 54 -11.04 3.44 -2.88
CA VAL A 54 -12.26 3.75 -3.64
C VAL A 54 -12.17 5.09 -4.37
N ALA A 55 -11.58 6.12 -3.76
CA ALA A 55 -11.38 7.41 -4.45
C ALA A 55 -10.36 7.32 -5.59
N THR A 56 -9.36 6.43 -5.47
CA THR A 56 -8.30 6.26 -6.47
C THR A 56 -8.75 5.39 -7.66
N MET A 57 -9.54 4.35 -7.41
CA MET A 57 -9.98 3.39 -8.44
C MET A 57 -11.25 3.85 -9.18
N GLY A 58 -11.93 4.91 -8.69
CA GLY A 58 -13.22 5.35 -9.22
C GLY A 58 -14.33 4.32 -8.94
N GLY A 59 -15.58 4.65 -9.29
CA GLY A 59 -16.76 3.82 -9.01
C GLY A 59 -16.73 2.37 -9.55
N LEU A 60 -15.72 2.02 -10.36
CA LEU A 60 -15.43 0.64 -10.77
C LEU A 60 -14.89 -0.23 -9.63
N GLY A 61 -14.34 0.35 -8.55
CA GLY A 61 -13.97 -0.38 -7.34
C GLY A 61 -15.16 -1.03 -6.64
N LEU A 62 -16.38 -0.49 -6.78
CA LEU A 62 -17.59 -0.98 -6.10
C LEU A 62 -18.10 -2.34 -6.62
N LEU A 63 -17.67 -2.78 -7.80
CA LEU A 63 -18.12 -4.06 -8.38
C LEU A 63 -17.37 -5.27 -7.80
N GLY A 64 -16.24 -5.05 -7.11
CA GLY A 64 -15.43 -6.10 -6.49
C GLY A 64 -14.96 -5.80 -5.07
N SER A 65 -15.28 -4.61 -4.55
CA SER A 65 -15.04 -4.22 -3.18
C SER A 65 -16.30 -4.43 -2.37
N ASP A 66 -16.20 -5.26 -1.34
CA ASP A 66 -17.04 -5.09 -0.17
C ASP A 66 -16.87 -3.62 0.26
N GLY A 67 -17.89 -2.80 0.03
CA GLY A 67 -17.84 -1.34 0.26
C GLY A 67 -17.62 -0.96 1.73
N SER A 68 -17.52 -1.96 2.59
CA SER A 68 -17.19 -1.87 4.01
C SER A 68 -15.69 -1.68 4.21
N ASP A 69 -15.31 -0.80 5.12
CA ASP A 69 -13.94 -0.73 5.59
C ASP A 69 -13.51 -2.00 6.33
N MET A 70 -12.19 -2.16 6.52
CA MET A 70 -11.64 -3.23 7.36
C MET A 70 -12.30 -3.21 8.75
N ALA A 71 -12.74 -4.37 9.23
CA ALA A 71 -13.45 -4.50 10.51
C ALA A 71 -12.64 -5.28 11.56
N PRO A 72 -12.78 -4.96 12.85
CA PRO A 72 -12.14 -5.73 13.90
C PRO A 72 -12.80 -7.12 14.02
N THR A 73 -12.00 -8.15 14.31
CA THR A 73 -12.50 -9.50 14.64
C THR A 73 -12.07 -9.91 16.04
N SER A 74 -12.95 -10.62 16.73
CA SER A 74 -12.68 -11.24 18.04
C SER A 74 -12.19 -12.69 17.93
N SER A 75 -12.26 -13.29 16.73
CA SER A 75 -12.09 -14.73 16.51
C SER A 75 -10.64 -15.19 16.48
N GLY A 76 -9.64 -14.30 16.60
CA GLY A 76 -8.22 -14.61 16.35
C GLY A 76 -7.87 -14.82 14.87
N ASP A 77 -8.85 -15.20 14.05
CA ASP A 77 -8.75 -15.28 12.60
C ASP A 77 -9.07 -13.93 11.96
N CYS A 78 -8.02 -13.14 11.65
CA CYS A 78 -8.10 -11.86 10.93
C CYS A 78 -7.36 -11.94 9.59
N SER A 79 -8.08 -12.09 8.49
CA SER A 79 -7.50 -12.15 7.15
C SER A 79 -7.54 -10.80 6.45
N CYS A 80 -6.44 -10.41 5.80
CA CYS A 80 -6.38 -9.19 5.01
C CYS A 80 -7.38 -9.22 3.84
N ARG A 81 -7.53 -10.37 3.18
CA ARG A 81 -8.49 -10.54 2.06
C ARG A 81 -9.94 -10.58 2.53
N GLY A 82 -10.16 -11.12 3.73
CA GLY A 82 -11.47 -11.20 4.37
C GLY A 82 -11.92 -9.90 5.03
N GLY A 83 -11.20 -8.79 4.82
CA GLY A 83 -11.58 -7.49 5.34
C GLY A 83 -11.56 -7.38 6.86
N SER A 84 -10.81 -8.24 7.55
CA SER A 84 -10.77 -8.27 9.02
C SER A 84 -9.38 -8.00 9.57
N TYR A 85 -9.32 -7.36 10.73
CA TYR A 85 -8.07 -7.09 11.44
C TYR A 85 -8.14 -7.47 12.92
N CYS A 86 -7.00 -7.88 13.45
CA CYS A 86 -6.74 -8.06 14.86
C CYS A 86 -6.04 -6.83 15.42
N THR A 87 -6.17 -6.63 16.73
CA THR A 87 -5.38 -5.64 17.47
C THR A 87 -4.30 -6.35 18.26
N GLY A 88 -3.04 -6.01 18.02
CA GLY A 88 -1.91 -6.59 18.73
C GLY A 88 -1.79 -6.07 20.17
N PRO A 89 -0.92 -6.68 21.00
CA PRO A 89 -0.71 -6.27 22.40
C PRO A 89 -0.19 -4.83 22.56
N ARG A 90 0.36 -4.23 21.49
CA ARG A 90 0.78 -2.82 21.44
C ARG A 90 -0.29 -1.88 20.86
N GLY A 91 -1.53 -2.36 20.67
CA GLY A 91 -2.63 -1.58 20.10
C GLY A 91 -2.55 -1.34 18.58
N GLY A 92 -1.61 -1.99 17.88
CA GLY A 92 -1.49 -1.89 16.42
C GLY A 92 -2.47 -2.81 15.72
N HIS A 93 -3.16 -2.30 14.69
CA HIS A 93 -4.06 -3.09 13.86
C HIS A 93 -3.29 -3.84 12.78
N TYR A 94 -3.52 -5.15 12.67
CA TYR A 94 -2.89 -6.00 11.68
C TYR A 94 -3.87 -7.05 11.17
N CYS A 95 -3.62 -7.54 9.96
CA CYS A 95 -4.30 -8.68 9.37
C CYS A 95 -3.25 -9.71 8.93
N LEU A 96 -3.70 -10.94 8.68
CA LEU A 96 -2.86 -12.04 8.24
C LEU A 96 -3.00 -12.20 6.72
N LYS A 97 -1.85 -12.35 6.06
CA LYS A 97 -1.72 -12.75 4.66
C LYS A 97 -1.91 -14.25 4.53
N ASP A 98 -2.06 -14.73 3.30
CA ASP A 98 -2.20 -16.17 3.01
C ASP A 98 -0.95 -16.96 3.39
N ASP A 99 0.22 -16.32 3.38
CA ASP A 99 1.50 -16.92 3.82
C ASP A 99 1.68 -16.92 5.36
N GLY A 100 0.67 -16.51 6.12
CA GLY A 100 0.70 -16.38 7.58
C GLY A 100 1.44 -15.15 8.10
N GLY A 101 2.02 -14.33 7.21
CA GLY A 101 2.68 -13.09 7.58
C GLY A 101 1.69 -12.01 8.03
N LYS A 102 2.08 -11.20 9.02
CA LYS A 102 1.29 -10.05 9.48
C LYS A 102 1.46 -8.87 8.53
N SER A 103 0.37 -8.20 8.20
CA SER A 103 0.33 -6.93 7.49
C SER A 103 -0.36 -5.89 8.35
N TYR A 104 0.29 -4.75 8.57
CA TYR A 104 -0.22 -3.71 9.47
C TYR A 104 -1.05 -2.69 8.69
N LEU A 105 -2.20 -2.35 9.24
CA LEU A 105 -3.09 -1.36 8.66
C LEU A 105 -2.56 0.04 8.96
N LYS A 106 -2.82 0.96 8.03
CA LYS A 106 -2.60 2.39 8.26
C LYS A 106 -3.62 2.90 9.28
N LYS A 107 -3.19 3.82 10.14
CA LYS A 107 -4.02 4.48 11.15
C LYS A 107 -4.53 5.81 10.63
#